data_AF-I9VWC6-F1
#
_entry.id   AF-I9VWC6-F1
#
_cell.length_a   1.000
_cell.length_b   1.000
_cell.length_c   1.000
_cell.angle_alpha   90.00
_cell.angle_beta   90.00
_cell.angle_gamma   90.00
#
_symmetry.space_group_name_H-M   'P 1'
#
loop_
_entity.id
_entity.type
_entity.pdbx_description
1 polymer ?
#
loop_
_entity_poly.entity_id
_entity_poly.type
_entity_poly.pdbx_seq_one_letter_code
_entity_poly.pdbx_strand_id
1 'polypeptide(L)'
;MEKIKGVVKKNIREYRNDNYSCSQATFLGICKSFGSNLTNEQLMALSVGFRGGIGRSYNEGTCGALSAGIMALGIYLPTQSEKALALSKELFDHFKKEQGTVICGNIVQKYGFTKCTGCCLCIGCKVTELLLREKADDK
;
A
#
# COMPACT_ATOMS: atom_id res chain seq x y z
N MET A 1 -15.77 9.77 -2.14
CA MET A 1 -15.10 8.47 -1.92
C MET A 1 -14.70 7.79 -3.23
N GLU A 2 -15.65 7.46 -4.11
CA GLU A 2 -15.36 6.63 -5.30
C GLU A 2 -14.38 7.27 -6.30
N LYS A 3 -14.40 8.61 -6.45
CA LYS A 3 -13.50 9.34 -7.37
C LYS A 3 -12.02 9.16 -6.99
N ILE A 4 -11.63 9.37 -5.73
CA ILE A 4 -10.23 9.22 -5.27
C ILE A 4 -9.79 7.76 -5.38
N LYS A 5 -10.66 6.82 -4.99
CA LYS A 5 -10.39 5.39 -5.11
C LYS A 5 -10.11 4.98 -6.56
N GLY A 6 -10.86 5.54 -7.52
CA GLY A 6 -10.62 5.37 -8.95
C GLY A 6 -9.25 5.90 -9.40
N VAL A 7 -8.86 7.10 -8.96
CA VAL A 7 -7.55 7.69 -9.26
C VAL A 7 -6.41 6.86 -8.68
N VAL A 8 -6.51 6.43 -7.42
CA VAL A 8 -5.50 5.55 -6.78
C VAL A 8 -5.32 4.26 -7.56
N LYS A 9 -6.42 3.59 -7.92
CA LYS A 9 -6.38 2.34 -8.71
C LYS A 9 -5.71 2.57 -10.07
N LYS A 10 -6.05 3.66 -10.77
CA LYS A 10 -5.47 4.02 -12.07
C LYS A 10 -3.96 4.21 -11.95
N ASN A 11 -3.51 5.07 -11.04
CA ASN A 11 -2.10 5.37 -10.83
C ASN A 11 -1.30 4.11 -10.47
N ILE A 12 -1.82 3.26 -9.57
CA ILE A 12 -1.17 2.00 -9.21
C ILE A 12 -0.99 1.10 -10.44
N ARG A 13 -2.00 0.98 -11.31
CA ARG A 13 -1.91 0.16 -12.53
C ARG A 13 -0.86 0.70 -13.49
N GLU A 14 -0.84 2.00 -13.72
CA GLU A 14 0.15 2.66 -14.58
C GLU A 14 1.57 2.38 -14.08
N TYR A 15 1.86 2.61 -12.79
CA TYR A 15 3.19 2.33 -12.24
C TYR A 15 3.57 0.85 -12.28
N ARG A 16 2.61 -0.06 -12.10
CA ARG A 16 2.86 -1.50 -12.25
C ARG A 16 3.18 -1.88 -13.70
N ASN A 17 2.53 -1.25 -14.68
CA ASN A 17 2.82 -1.44 -16.11
C ASN A 17 4.19 -0.86 -16.48
N ASP A 18 4.63 0.19 -15.81
CA ASP A 18 5.97 0.78 -15.95
C ASP A 18 7.07 -0.01 -15.21
N ASN A 19 6.77 -1.25 -14.79
CA ASN A 19 7.67 -2.17 -14.09
C ASN A 19 8.11 -1.74 -12.67
N TYR A 20 7.41 -0.80 -12.04
CA TYR A 20 7.73 -0.40 -10.67
C TYR A 20 7.36 -1.54 -9.73
N SER A 21 8.12 -1.71 -8.64
CA SER A 21 7.84 -2.75 -7.66
C SER A 21 6.46 -2.58 -7.00
N CYS A 22 5.94 -3.64 -6.36
CA CYS A 22 4.65 -3.59 -5.69
C CYS A 22 4.60 -2.52 -4.58
N SER A 23 5.68 -2.34 -3.83
CA SER A 23 5.80 -1.28 -2.82
C SER A 23 5.83 0.11 -3.46
N GLN A 24 6.67 0.32 -4.47
CA GLN A 24 6.79 1.61 -5.17
C GLN A 24 5.47 2.02 -5.80
N ALA A 25 4.87 1.16 -6.64
CA ALA A 25 3.64 1.48 -7.35
C ALA A 25 2.49 1.79 -6.37
N THR A 26 2.38 1.04 -5.28
CA THR A 26 1.35 1.27 -4.25
C THR A 26 1.58 2.60 -3.53
N PHE A 27 2.81 2.86 -3.09
CA PHE A 27 3.13 4.06 -2.31
C PHE A 27 2.98 5.33 -3.17
N LEU A 28 3.55 5.34 -4.38
CA LEU A 28 3.38 6.45 -5.33
C LEU A 28 1.91 6.67 -5.66
N GLY A 29 1.18 5.59 -5.97
CA GLY A 29 -0.22 5.65 -6.36
C GLY A 29 -1.10 6.27 -5.28
N ILE A 30 -0.88 5.92 -4.01
CA ILE A 30 -1.60 6.52 -2.88
C ILE A 30 -1.14 7.98 -2.68
N CYS A 31 0.15 8.21 -2.48
CA CYS A 31 0.68 9.53 -2.10
C CYS A 31 0.39 10.62 -3.15
N LYS A 32 0.46 10.30 -4.45
CA LYS A 32 0.12 11.28 -5.50
C LYS A 32 -1.37 11.58 -5.55
N SER A 33 -2.21 10.57 -5.32
CA SER A 33 -3.67 10.75 -5.32
C SER A 33 -4.17 11.58 -4.14
N PHE A 34 -3.42 11.60 -3.04
CA PHE A 34 -3.72 12.37 -1.84
C PHE A 34 -2.89 13.65 -1.71
N GLY A 35 -2.12 14.03 -2.73
CA GLY A 35 -1.40 15.31 -2.78
C GLY A 35 -0.20 15.41 -1.84
N SER A 36 0.63 14.36 -1.74
CA SER A 36 1.89 14.42 -0.97
C SER A 36 2.84 15.50 -1.50
N ASN A 37 3.58 16.14 -0.58
CA ASN A 37 4.64 17.10 -0.89
C ASN A 37 5.99 16.44 -1.24
N LEU A 38 6.11 15.12 -1.08
CA LEU A 38 7.33 14.38 -1.45
C LEU A 38 7.40 14.15 -2.96
N THR A 39 8.61 14.20 -3.52
CA THR A 39 8.80 13.91 -4.95
C THR A 39 8.62 12.43 -5.27
N ASN A 40 8.44 12.10 -6.55
CA ASN A 40 8.35 10.69 -6.96
C ASN A 40 9.63 9.92 -6.60
N GLU A 41 10.79 10.54 -6.78
CA GLU A 41 12.09 9.95 -6.47
C GLU A 41 12.21 9.64 -4.99
N GLN A 42 11.79 10.57 -4.11
CA GLN A 42 11.80 10.35 -2.66
C GLN A 42 10.86 9.21 -2.27
N LEU A 43 9.62 9.21 -2.78
CA LEU A 43 8.66 8.14 -2.50
C LEU A 43 9.15 6.77 -3.02
N MET A 44 9.76 6.74 -4.21
CA MET A 44 10.36 5.52 -4.76
C MET A 44 11.54 5.03 -3.92
N ALA A 45 12.42 5.92 -3.48
CA ALA A 45 13.57 5.59 -2.65
C ALA A 45 13.15 5.05 -1.28
N LEU A 46 12.13 5.64 -0.65
CA LEU A 46 11.58 5.17 0.62
C LEU A 46 10.94 3.78 0.53
N SER A 47 10.43 3.40 -0.64
CA SER A 47 9.65 2.17 -0.81
C SER A 47 10.40 1.02 -1.50
N VAL A 48 11.54 1.27 -2.16
CA VAL A 48 12.25 0.25 -2.98
C VAL A 48 12.74 -0.95 -2.16
N GLY A 49 13.16 -0.73 -0.91
CA GLY A 49 13.64 -1.79 -0.02
C GLY A 49 12.58 -2.84 0.28
N PHE A 50 11.30 -2.52 0.07
CA PHE A 50 10.18 -3.43 0.21
C PHE A 50 9.81 -4.10 -1.13
N ARG A 51 10.74 -4.65 -1.93
CA ARG A 51 10.44 -5.40 -3.20
C ARG A 51 10.78 -6.93 -3.17
N GLY A 52 9.77 -7.82 -3.12
CA GLY A 52 9.84 -9.32 -2.98
C GLY A 52 10.13 -10.06 -1.61
N GLY A 53 9.54 -9.82 -0.43
CA GLY A 53 10.16 -10.14 0.93
C GLY A 53 10.41 -9.13 2.14
N ILE A 54 10.28 -7.81 2.13
CA ILE A 54 10.16 -7.09 0.93
C ILE A 54 11.47 -7.18 0.14
N GLY A 55 12.66 -6.84 0.60
CA GLY A 55 13.94 -6.95 -0.16
C GLY A 55 14.39 -8.35 -0.66
N ARG A 56 13.61 -9.00 -1.53
CA ARG A 56 13.82 -10.32 -2.14
C ARG A 56 13.94 -11.52 -1.19
N SER A 57 13.65 -11.37 0.11
CA SER A 57 13.60 -12.50 1.06
C SER A 57 12.40 -13.43 0.88
N TYR A 58 11.37 -13.00 0.15
CA TYR A 58 10.10 -13.67 -0.15
C TYR A 58 9.41 -14.33 1.05
N ASN A 59 9.82 -15.55 1.39
CA ASN A 59 9.17 -16.44 2.35
C ASN A 59 9.29 -15.97 3.80
N GLU A 60 10.14 -14.97 4.06
CA GLU A 60 10.35 -14.41 5.40
C GLU A 60 9.65 -13.06 5.58
N GLY A 61 8.96 -12.58 4.54
CA GLY A 61 8.72 -11.16 4.34
C GLY A 61 7.30 -10.69 4.13
N THR A 62 6.86 -9.63 4.81
CA THR A 62 5.49 -9.07 4.76
C THR A 62 5.18 -8.19 3.55
N CYS A 63 4.20 -8.51 2.69
CA CYS A 63 3.94 -7.96 1.36
C CYS A 63 4.27 -6.46 1.16
N GLY A 64 4.94 -6.10 0.05
CA GLY A 64 5.46 -4.74 -0.15
C GLY A 64 4.36 -3.72 -0.37
N ALA A 65 3.25 -4.14 -0.96
CA ALA A 65 2.05 -3.32 -1.04
C ALA A 65 1.52 -3.01 0.36
N LEU A 66 1.49 -3.98 1.27
CA LEU A 66 1.02 -3.76 2.65
C LEU A 66 1.95 -2.81 3.40
N SER A 67 3.27 -3.00 3.33
CA SER A 67 4.25 -2.07 3.89
C SER A 67 4.07 -0.65 3.35
N ALA A 68 3.86 -0.51 2.04
CA ALA A 68 3.58 0.79 1.42
C ALA A 68 2.30 1.46 1.93
N GLY A 69 1.23 0.69 2.16
CA GLY A 69 0.00 1.21 2.73
C GLY A 69 0.17 1.71 4.17
N ILE A 70 0.92 0.97 4.99
CA ILE A 70 1.25 1.37 6.37
C ILE A 70 2.08 2.66 6.38
N MET A 71 3.10 2.76 5.51
CA MET A 71 3.87 4.01 5.36
C MET A 71 2.98 5.19 4.93
N ALA A 72 2.03 4.96 4.01
CA ALA A 72 1.12 6.01 3.57
C ALA A 72 0.21 6.50 4.70
N LEU A 73 -0.31 5.60 5.55
CA LEU A 73 -1.07 5.99 6.74
C LEU A 73 -0.24 6.91 7.65
N GLY A 74 1.04 6.58 7.88
CA GLY A 74 1.95 7.43 8.66
C GLY A 74 2.14 8.84 8.09
N ILE A 75 2.28 8.97 6.75
CA ILE A 75 2.39 10.29 6.09
C ILE A 75 1.15 11.15 6.35
N TYR A 76 -0.04 10.55 6.29
CA TYR A 76 -1.29 11.29 6.39
C TYR A 76 -1.83 11.42 7.82
N LEU A 77 -1.16 10.82 8.80
CA LEU A 77 -1.48 10.89 10.23
C LEU A 77 -0.23 11.24 11.07
N PRO A 78 0.53 12.30 10.72
CA PRO A 78 1.89 12.51 11.23
C PRO A 78 1.98 12.77 12.73
N THR A 79 0.90 13.25 13.36
CA THR A 79 0.84 13.57 14.79
C THR A 79 -0.14 12.67 15.55
N GLN A 80 -0.79 11.73 14.87
CA GLN A 80 -1.84 10.87 15.42
C GLN A 80 -1.35 9.43 15.54
N SER A 81 -0.26 9.20 16.28
CA SER A 81 0.45 7.91 16.34
C SER A 81 -0.45 6.73 16.72
N GLU A 82 -1.29 6.87 17.73
CA GLU A 82 -2.23 5.81 18.15
C GLU A 82 -3.25 5.48 17.06
N LYS A 83 -3.76 6.51 16.36
CA LYS A 83 -4.67 6.33 15.24
C LYS A 83 -3.95 5.65 14.07
N ALA A 84 -2.74 6.08 13.73
CA ALA A 84 -1.92 5.46 12.69
C ALA A 84 -1.63 3.99 13.00
N LEU A 85 -1.36 3.65 14.26
CA LEU A 85 -1.16 2.27 14.72
C LEU A 85 -2.44 1.44 14.57
N ALA A 86 -3.58 1.95 15.05
CA ALA A 86 -4.87 1.26 14.96
C ALA A 86 -5.28 0.98 13.51
N LEU A 87 -5.16 1.98 12.62
CA LEU A 87 -5.48 1.82 11.20
C LEU A 87 -4.50 0.92 10.47
N SER A 88 -3.22 0.91 10.86
CA SER A 88 -2.23 -0.03 10.33
C SER A 88 -2.58 -1.47 10.72
N LYS A 89 -3.09 -1.70 11.94
CA LYS A 89 -3.58 -3.01 12.37
C LYS A 89 -4.82 -3.43 11.57
N GLU A 90 -5.78 -2.52 11.36
CA GLU A 90 -6.97 -2.79 10.54
C GLU A 90 -6.57 -3.14 9.09
N LEU A 91 -5.62 -2.40 8.51
CA LEU A 91 -5.10 -2.66 7.17
C LEU A 91 -4.39 -4.02 7.08
N PHE A 92 -3.58 -4.37 8.08
CA PHE A 92 -2.91 -5.66 8.18
C PHE A 92 -3.92 -6.81 8.23
N ASP A 93 -4.91 -6.73 9.11
CA ASP A 93 -5.92 -7.77 9.28
C ASP A 93 -6.78 -7.93 8.02
N HIS A 94 -7.18 -6.81 7.40
CA HIS A 94 -7.87 -6.82 6.13
C HIS A 94 -7.04 -7.53 5.05
N PHE A 95 -5.77 -7.15 4.89
CA PHE A 95 -4.90 -7.78 3.89
C PHE A 95 -4.70 -9.27 4.15
N LYS A 96 -4.47 -9.66 5.42
CA LYS A 96 -4.33 -11.05 5.84
C LYS A 96 -5.60 -11.86 5.53
N LYS A 97 -6.78 -11.29 5.76
CA LYS A 97 -8.06 -11.91 5.42
C LYS A 97 -8.20 -12.13 3.91
N GLU A 98 -7.89 -11.12 3.10
CA GLU A 98 -8.06 -11.17 1.63
C GLU A 98 -7.03 -12.09 0.93
N GLN A 99 -5.79 -12.15 1.43
CA GLN A 99 -4.72 -12.95 0.81
C GLN A 99 -4.47 -14.29 1.51
N GLY A 100 -4.99 -14.49 2.71
CA GLY A 100 -4.75 -15.65 3.58
C GLY A 100 -3.43 -15.59 4.35
N THR A 101 -2.55 -14.63 4.03
CA THR A 101 -1.25 -14.42 4.66
C THR A 101 -0.77 -13.02 4.34
N VAL A 102 0.14 -12.51 5.17
CA VAL A 102 0.87 -11.28 4.85
C VAL A 102 2.21 -11.56 4.19
N ILE A 103 2.70 -12.81 4.21
CA ILE A 103 4.02 -13.18 3.71
C ILE A 103 4.01 -13.24 2.18
N CYS A 104 4.89 -12.47 1.53
CA CYS A 104 4.97 -12.33 0.08
C CYS A 104 5.29 -13.63 -0.62
N GLY A 105 6.25 -14.39 -0.11
CA GLY A 105 6.62 -15.69 -0.65
C GLY A 105 5.43 -16.65 -0.70
N ASN A 106 4.63 -16.71 0.36
CA ASN A 106 3.43 -17.55 0.42
C ASN A 106 2.36 -17.10 -0.59
N ILE A 107 2.19 -15.79 -0.82
CA ILE A 107 1.28 -15.26 -1.85
C ILE A 107 1.78 -15.65 -3.25
N VAL A 108 3.08 -15.44 -3.51
CA VAL A 108 3.70 -15.77 -4.80
C VAL A 108 3.68 -17.27 -5.06
N GLN A 109 3.90 -18.11 -4.05
CA GLN A 109 3.82 -19.56 -4.17
C GLN A 109 2.41 -20.02 -4.56
N LYS A 110 1.37 -19.36 -4.00
CA LYS A 110 -0.03 -19.73 -4.26
C LYS A 110 -0.56 -19.26 -5.61
N TYR A 111 -0.11 -18.10 -6.12
CA TYR A 111 -0.73 -17.46 -7.30
C TYR A 111 0.27 -17.07 -8.40
N GLY A 112 1.56 -17.30 -8.19
CA GLY A 112 2.63 -16.68 -8.98
C GLY A 112 2.67 -15.16 -8.83
N PHE A 113 3.48 -14.51 -9.67
CA PHE A 113 3.59 -13.05 -9.69
C PHE A 113 2.35 -12.32 -10.23
N THR A 114 1.35 -13.05 -10.71
CA THR A 114 0.12 -12.54 -11.32
C THR A 114 -0.74 -11.73 -10.34
N LYS A 115 -0.67 -12.06 -9.03
CA LYS A 115 -1.50 -11.43 -7.99
C LYS A 115 -0.86 -10.19 -7.34
N CYS A 116 0.39 -9.87 -7.67
CA CYS A 116 1.10 -8.72 -7.08
C CYS A 116 0.36 -7.40 -7.33
N THR A 117 -0.15 -7.17 -8.54
CA THR A 117 -0.96 -5.97 -8.84
C THR A 117 -2.29 -5.99 -8.08
N GLY A 118 -2.90 -7.16 -7.89
CA GLY A 118 -4.09 -7.31 -7.04
C GLY A 118 -3.84 -6.90 -5.59
N CYS A 119 -2.68 -7.28 -5.02
CA CYS A 119 -2.27 -6.85 -3.68
C CYS A 119 -2.13 -5.31 -3.58
N CYS A 120 -1.54 -4.69 -4.60
CA CYS A 120 -1.40 -3.23 -4.68
C CYS A 120 -2.77 -2.54 -4.68
N LEU A 121 -3.71 -3.04 -5.50
CA LEU A 121 -5.07 -2.49 -5.59
C LEU A 121 -5.87 -2.69 -4.31
N CYS A 122 -5.76 -3.86 -3.67
CA CYS A 122 -6.38 -4.15 -2.38
C CYS A 122 -5.96 -3.12 -1.33
N ILE A 123 -4.65 -2.92 -1.18
CA ILE A 123 -4.12 -1.96 -0.20
C ILE A 123 -4.49 -0.53 -0.57
N GLY A 124 -4.30 -0.11 -1.83
CA GLY A 124 -4.65 1.24 -2.26
C GLY A 124 -6.13 1.58 -2.01
N CYS A 125 -7.03 0.61 -2.22
CA CYS A 125 -8.45 0.76 -1.91
C CYS A 125 -8.70 0.93 -0.42
N LYS A 126 -8.15 0.03 0.40
CA LYS A 126 -8.42 0.05 1.85
C LYS A 126 -7.80 1.26 2.52
N VAL A 127 -6.57 1.66 2.17
CA VAL A 127 -5.97 2.91 2.68
C VAL A 127 -6.82 4.12 2.30
N THR A 128 -7.32 4.17 1.07
CA THR A 128 -8.21 5.27 0.64
C THR A 128 -9.48 5.33 1.49
N GLU A 129 -10.10 4.18 1.76
CA GLU A 129 -11.27 4.08 2.62
C GLU A 129 -10.97 4.56 4.04
N LEU A 130 -9.88 4.08 4.66
CA LEU A 130 -9.48 4.45 6.01
C LEU A 130 -9.22 5.96 6.11
N LEU A 131 -8.41 6.53 5.22
CA LEU A 131 -8.09 7.96 5.26
C LEU A 131 -9.30 8.86 5.02
N LEU A 132 -10.27 8.42 4.21
CA LEU A 132 -11.50 9.18 3.97
C LEU A 132 -12.49 9.08 5.12
N ARG A 133 -12.53 7.93 5.82
CA ARG A 133 -13.31 7.76 7.05
C ARG A 133 -12.85 8.76 8.11
N GLU A 134 -11.55 8.79 8.40
CA GLU A 134 -11.01 9.68 9.42
C GLU A 134 -11.18 11.18 9.07
N LYS A 135 -11.04 11.55 7.79
CA LYS A 135 -11.30 12.93 7.34
C LYS A 135 -12.76 13.36 7.48
N ALA A 136 -13.69 12.41 7.59
CA ALA A 136 -15.10 12.71 7.85
C ALA A 136 -15.37 12.90 9.35
N ASP A 137 -14.62 12.21 10.21
CA ASP A 137 -14.76 12.26 11.67
C ASP A 137 -14.05 13.48 12.30
N ASP A 138 -13.10 14.09 11.59
CA ASP A 138 -12.42 15.33 12.00
C ASP A 138 -13.26 16.62 11.74
N LYS A 139 -14.53 16.49 11.30
CA LYS A 139 -15.50 17.58 11.08
C LYS A 139 -16.60 17.58 12.12
#